data_AF-A0A944BLL1-F1
#
_entry.id   AF-A0A944BLL1-F1
#
_cell.length_a   1.000
_cell.length_b   1.000
_cell.length_c   1.000
_cell.angle_alpha   90.00
_cell.angle_beta   90.00
_cell.angle_gamma   90.00
#
_symmetry.space_group_name_H-M   'P 1'
#
loop_
_entity.id
_entity.type
_entity.pdbx_description
1 polymer ?
#
loop_
_entity_poly.entity_id
_entity_poly.type
_entity_poly.pdbx_seq_one_letter_code
_entity_poly.pdbx_strand_id
1 'polypeptide(L)'
;YKRQLLNLLHVIHLYRELKTNPNADRIPRIVLFGGKAAPGYAAAKLHIKFINDVAKIINDDPTMTNKIRVFMCPNYCVSMAEVIIPAADLSEQISTAGKEASGTGNMKFALNGALTIGTLDGANVEMRERVGADNFFLFGLKEHEVKTLKAEGYDPQSYIDESDDLRAVIEMIETGFFAPEERDRYKGIADWLRTQDPYMLCADFDDYIARQRDVEKVYRDKRLWAKKCLLNIANMGFFSSDRTIREYADDIWNVVPIKV
;
A
#
# COMPACT_ATOMS: atom_id res chain seq x y z
N TYR A 1 -2.75 9.89 -5.14
CA TYR A 1 -1.68 9.11 -5.81
C TYR A 1 -0.99 8.08 -4.92
N LYS A 2 -0.80 8.27 -3.59
CA LYS A 2 -0.19 7.24 -2.71
C LYS A 2 -1.09 6.02 -2.41
N ARG A 3 -2.33 6.05 -2.89
CA ARG A 3 -3.32 4.94 -2.91
C ARG A 3 -3.57 4.23 -1.58
N GLN A 4 -3.62 4.95 -0.46
CA GLN A 4 -4.15 4.41 0.80
C GLN A 4 -5.58 3.85 0.63
N LEU A 5 -6.36 4.46 -0.28
CA LEU A 5 -7.67 3.95 -0.65
C LEU A 5 -7.60 2.56 -1.30
N LEU A 6 -6.63 2.27 -2.19
CA LEU A 6 -6.45 0.92 -2.77
C LEU A 6 -6.19 -0.12 -1.68
N ASN A 7 -5.31 0.20 -0.71
CA ASN A 7 -5.07 -0.67 0.43
C ASN A 7 -6.36 -0.91 1.24
N LEU A 8 -7.15 0.15 1.45
CA LEU A 8 -8.44 0.03 2.13
C LEU A 8 -9.46 -0.83 1.35
N LEU A 9 -9.52 -0.73 0.02
CA LEU A 9 -10.37 -1.58 -0.81
C LEU A 9 -10.01 -3.07 -0.64
N HIS A 10 -8.71 -3.39 -0.60
CA HIS A 10 -8.25 -4.75 -0.28
C HIS A 10 -8.65 -5.20 1.14
N VAL A 11 -8.55 -4.31 2.14
CA VAL A 11 -9.02 -4.59 3.51
C VAL A 11 -10.53 -4.91 3.53
N ILE A 12 -11.33 -4.16 2.77
CA ILE A 12 -12.77 -4.41 2.66
C ILE A 12 -13.04 -5.74 1.96
N HIS A 13 -12.29 -6.06 0.89
CA HIS A 13 -12.36 -7.37 0.23
C HIS A 13 -12.04 -8.50 1.20
N LEU A 14 -10.95 -8.41 1.98
CA LEU A 14 -10.58 -9.41 2.99
C LEU A 14 -11.68 -9.58 4.04
N TYR A 15 -12.21 -8.48 4.56
CA TYR A 15 -13.30 -8.52 5.52
C TYR A 15 -14.52 -9.24 4.94
N ARG A 16 -14.95 -8.87 3.73
CA ARG A 16 -16.09 -9.50 3.04
C ARG A 16 -15.86 -11.00 2.87
N GLU A 17 -14.70 -11.41 2.36
CA GLU A 17 -14.37 -12.84 2.16
C GLU A 17 -14.41 -13.62 3.48
N LEU A 18 -13.83 -13.07 4.55
CA LEU A 18 -13.83 -13.73 5.87
C LEU A 18 -15.24 -13.83 6.47
N LYS A 19 -16.15 -12.92 6.10
CA LYS A 19 -17.57 -12.98 6.50
C LYS A 19 -18.36 -14.00 5.70
N THR A 20 -18.14 -14.08 4.39
CA THR A 20 -18.89 -14.98 3.51
C THR A 20 -18.34 -16.41 3.55
N ASN A 21 -17.05 -16.57 3.84
CA ASN A 21 -16.39 -17.85 4.03
C ASN A 21 -15.59 -17.86 5.35
N PRO A 22 -16.25 -18.19 6.48
CA PRO A 22 -15.58 -18.23 7.79
C PRO A 22 -14.41 -19.21 7.88
N ASN A 23 -14.36 -20.20 6.99
CA ASN A 23 -13.31 -21.21 6.88
C ASN A 23 -12.25 -20.86 5.82
N ALA A 24 -12.27 -19.64 5.26
CA ALA A 24 -11.25 -19.19 4.32
C ALA A 24 -9.86 -19.33 4.95
N ASP A 25 -8.96 -20.03 4.26
CA ASP A 25 -7.58 -20.24 4.71
C ASP A 25 -6.76 -18.97 4.47
N ARG A 26 -6.91 -18.01 5.38
CA ARG A 26 -6.21 -16.72 5.40
C ARG A 26 -5.25 -16.65 6.59
N ILE A 27 -4.10 -16.00 6.40
CA ILE A 27 -3.23 -15.67 7.54
C ILE A 27 -3.84 -14.51 8.33
N PRO A 28 -3.74 -14.52 9.68
CA PRO A 28 -4.11 -13.35 10.48
C PRO A 28 -3.29 -12.11 10.10
N ARG A 29 -3.93 -10.94 10.02
CA ARG A 29 -3.26 -9.69 9.64
C ARG A 29 -3.62 -8.53 10.57
N ILE A 30 -2.63 -7.67 10.81
CA ILE A 30 -2.83 -6.32 11.36
C ILE A 30 -2.43 -5.34 10.27
N VAL A 31 -3.38 -4.51 9.82
CA VAL A 31 -3.14 -3.47 8.83
C VAL A 31 -3.00 -2.13 9.53
N LEU A 32 -1.79 -1.58 9.50
CA LEU A 32 -1.47 -0.29 10.11
C LEU A 32 -1.42 0.80 9.04
N PHE A 33 -2.24 1.83 9.23
CA PHE A 33 -2.17 3.07 8.47
C PHE A 33 -1.52 4.16 9.32
N GLY A 34 -0.67 4.96 8.71
CA GLY A 34 -0.05 6.12 9.35
C GLY A 34 0.13 7.25 8.34
N GLY A 35 -0.26 8.47 8.73
CA GLY A 35 -0.11 9.63 7.85
C GLY A 35 -0.89 10.85 8.33
N LYS A 36 -0.67 11.97 7.63
CA LYS A 36 -1.37 13.24 7.84
C LYS A 36 -1.92 13.74 6.50
N ALA A 37 -3.12 14.29 6.52
CA ALA A 37 -3.65 15.05 5.40
C ALA A 37 -3.35 16.53 5.61
N ALA A 38 -3.04 17.24 4.52
CA ALA A 38 -2.94 18.70 4.57
C ALA A 38 -4.29 19.32 4.98
N PRO A 39 -4.31 20.45 5.71
CA PRO A 39 -5.54 21.00 6.29
C PRO A 39 -6.67 21.25 5.28
N GLY A 40 -6.31 21.74 4.08
CA GLY A 40 -7.24 22.03 2.98
C GLY A 40 -7.53 20.83 2.05
N TYR A 41 -6.89 19.67 2.25
CA TYR A 41 -7.07 18.53 1.36
C TYR A 41 -8.28 17.68 1.79
N ALA A 42 -9.48 18.12 1.39
CA ALA A 42 -10.75 17.50 1.77
C ALA A 42 -10.80 15.99 1.45
N ALA A 43 -10.43 15.57 0.24
CA ALA A 43 -10.46 14.15 -0.15
C ALA A 43 -9.53 13.29 0.71
N ALA A 44 -8.31 13.76 1.01
CA ALA A 44 -7.39 13.02 1.88
C ALA A 44 -7.91 12.91 3.32
N LYS A 45 -8.57 13.95 3.84
CA LYS A 45 -9.24 13.89 5.15
C LYS A 45 -10.41 12.92 5.15
N LEU A 46 -11.19 12.87 4.07
CA LEU A 46 -12.28 11.91 3.90
C LEU A 46 -11.74 10.47 3.85
N HIS A 47 -10.64 10.21 3.15
CA HIS A 47 -9.98 8.89 3.17
C HIS A 47 -9.53 8.49 4.58
N ILE A 48 -8.94 9.41 5.36
CA ILE A 48 -8.58 9.12 6.76
C ILE A 48 -9.83 8.78 7.59
N LYS A 49 -10.93 9.54 7.41
CA LYS A 49 -12.20 9.24 8.10
C LYS A 49 -12.74 7.87 7.69
N PHE A 50 -12.66 7.55 6.41
CA PHE A 50 -13.12 6.27 5.86
C PHE A 50 -12.31 5.09 6.42
N ILE A 51 -10.98 5.19 6.47
CA ILE A 51 -10.12 4.19 7.11
C ILE A 51 -10.55 3.96 8.56
N ASN A 52 -10.81 5.03 9.33
CA ASN A 52 -11.23 4.91 10.73
C ASN A 52 -12.58 4.22 10.89
N ASP A 53 -13.55 4.53 10.02
CA ASP A 53 -14.89 3.92 10.10
C ASP A 53 -14.87 2.44 9.70
N VAL A 54 -14.13 2.08 8.65
CA VAL A 54 -13.88 0.69 8.29
C VAL A 54 -13.17 -0.05 9.43
N ALA A 55 -12.13 0.57 10.01
CA ALA A 55 -11.40 0.00 11.14
C ALA A 55 -12.30 -0.24 12.35
N LYS A 56 -13.21 0.69 12.66
CA LYS A 56 -14.19 0.52 13.74
C LYS A 56 -15.07 -0.70 13.50
N ILE A 57 -15.67 -0.82 12.32
CA ILE A 57 -16.55 -1.95 11.99
C ILE A 57 -15.80 -3.28 12.07
N ILE A 58 -14.62 -3.37 11.47
CA ILE A 58 -13.83 -4.61 11.46
C ILE A 58 -13.38 -4.98 12.87
N ASN A 59 -12.90 -4.02 13.66
CA ASN A 59 -12.38 -4.30 15.01
C ASN A 59 -13.49 -4.60 16.02
N ASP A 60 -14.68 -4.05 15.83
CA ASP A 60 -15.84 -4.30 16.70
C ASP A 60 -16.58 -5.60 16.33
N ASP A 61 -16.34 -6.19 15.15
CA ASP A 61 -16.93 -7.47 14.74
C ASP A 61 -16.27 -8.65 15.46
N PRO A 62 -16.98 -9.36 16.37
CA PRO A 62 -16.40 -10.47 17.11
C PRO A 62 -15.93 -11.63 16.23
N THR A 63 -16.52 -11.79 15.04
CA THR A 63 -16.16 -12.85 14.09
C THR A 63 -14.82 -12.60 13.38
N MET A 64 -14.28 -11.37 13.47
CA MET A 64 -12.97 -10.99 12.92
C MET A 64 -11.83 -11.12 13.95
N THR A 65 -12.15 -11.48 15.19
CA THR A 65 -11.15 -11.72 16.25
C THR A 65 -10.11 -12.73 15.76
N ASN A 66 -8.83 -12.39 15.92
CA ASN A 66 -7.67 -13.18 15.45
C ASN A 66 -7.59 -13.41 13.93
N LYS A 67 -8.39 -12.74 13.11
CA LYS A 67 -8.35 -12.83 11.64
C LYS A 67 -7.81 -11.56 11.00
N ILE A 68 -8.44 -10.42 11.29
CA ILE A 68 -8.00 -9.14 10.74
C ILE A 68 -8.25 -8.02 11.76
N ARG A 69 -7.28 -7.13 11.89
CA ARG A 69 -7.40 -5.89 12.67
C ARG A 69 -6.85 -4.73 11.87
N VAL A 70 -7.46 -3.56 12.01
CA VAL A 70 -7.06 -2.36 11.27
C VAL A 70 -6.88 -1.21 12.23
N PHE A 71 -5.79 -0.46 12.11
CA PHE A 71 -5.55 0.71 12.95
C PHE A 71 -5.06 1.88 12.13
N MET A 72 -5.60 3.07 12.40
CA MET A 72 -5.06 4.34 11.93
C MET A 72 -4.27 4.97 13.08
N CYS A 73 -2.95 4.97 12.96
CA CYS A 73 -2.07 5.53 13.98
C CYS A 73 -2.15 7.07 13.95
N PRO A 74 -2.65 7.70 15.04
CA PRO A 74 -2.82 9.15 15.07
C PRO A 74 -1.46 9.86 15.13
N ASN A 75 -1.38 11.02 14.49
CA ASN A 75 -0.21 11.91 14.53
C ASN A 75 1.12 11.21 14.16
N TYR A 76 1.12 10.37 13.12
CA TYR A 76 2.33 9.72 12.63
C TYR A 76 3.50 10.72 12.48
N CYS A 77 4.62 10.38 13.11
CA CYS A 77 5.82 11.20 13.24
C CYS A 77 7.06 10.30 13.29
N VAL A 78 8.26 10.89 13.41
CA VAL A 78 9.53 10.16 13.45
C VAL A 78 9.56 9.15 14.61
N SER A 79 9.23 9.57 15.84
CA SER A 79 9.25 8.68 17.01
C SER A 79 8.30 7.48 16.86
N MET A 80 7.16 7.66 16.18
CA MET A 80 6.26 6.56 15.90
C MET A 80 6.82 5.64 14.80
N ALA A 81 7.45 6.22 13.77
CA ALA A 81 8.11 5.46 12.72
C ALA A 81 9.24 4.58 13.25
N GLU A 82 10.00 5.05 14.25
CA GLU A 82 11.05 4.28 14.93
C GLU A 82 10.53 3.00 15.59
N VAL A 83 9.25 2.97 15.98
CA VAL A 83 8.59 1.77 16.53
C VAL A 83 7.96 0.91 15.44
N ILE A 84 7.28 1.53 14.47
CA ILE A 84 6.54 0.81 13.42
C ILE A 84 7.48 0.13 12.43
N ILE A 85 8.56 0.79 12.02
CA ILE A 85 9.43 0.31 10.94
C ILE A 85 10.10 -1.03 11.29
N PRO A 86 10.71 -1.21 12.49
CA PRO A 86 11.31 -2.48 12.87
C PRO A 86 10.30 -3.62 13.11
N ALA A 87 9.02 -3.29 13.31
CA ALA A 87 7.96 -4.25 13.59
C ALA A 87 7.19 -4.71 12.34
N ALA A 88 7.45 -4.11 11.17
CA ALA A 88 6.70 -4.40 9.96
C ALA A 88 7.19 -5.67 9.27
N ASP A 89 6.25 -6.58 8.98
CA ASP A 89 6.50 -7.72 8.10
C ASP A 89 6.48 -7.31 6.62
N LEU A 90 5.45 -6.55 6.23
CA LEU A 90 5.18 -6.14 4.85
C LEU A 90 5.12 -4.62 4.74
N SER A 91 5.77 -4.08 3.72
CA SER A 91 5.80 -2.65 3.41
C SER A 91 4.98 -2.34 2.16
N GLU A 92 3.93 -1.53 2.33
CA GLU A 92 3.02 -1.09 1.27
C GLU A 92 3.58 0.11 0.50
N GLN A 93 4.10 -0.12 -0.70
CA GLN A 93 4.74 0.90 -1.56
C GLN A 93 3.98 1.02 -2.88
N ILE A 94 2.72 1.41 -2.75
CA ILE A 94 1.68 1.19 -3.76
C ILE A 94 1.28 2.46 -4.51
N SER A 95 2.16 3.42 -4.75
CA SER A 95 1.82 4.59 -5.59
C SER A 95 1.45 4.17 -7.02
N THR A 96 0.62 4.96 -7.70
CA THR A 96 0.42 4.77 -9.15
C THR A 96 1.76 4.95 -9.87
N ALA A 97 2.15 4.04 -10.76
CA ALA A 97 3.42 4.13 -11.47
C ALA A 97 3.60 5.48 -12.20
N GLY A 98 4.78 6.07 -12.08
CA GLY A 98 5.13 7.39 -12.59
C GLY A 98 4.67 8.57 -11.70
N LYS A 99 4.40 8.36 -10.41
CA LYS A 99 3.96 9.44 -9.49
C LYS A 99 4.86 9.65 -8.29
N GLU A 100 5.54 8.62 -7.79
CA GLU A 100 6.53 8.75 -6.73
C GLU A 100 7.91 8.95 -7.36
N ALA A 101 8.57 10.07 -7.06
CA ALA A 101 9.90 10.34 -7.60
C ALA A 101 10.98 9.43 -6.99
N SER A 102 10.81 9.05 -5.72
CA SER A 102 11.77 8.20 -5.00
C SER A 102 11.05 7.45 -3.88
N GLY A 103 10.81 8.11 -2.74
CA GLY A 103 10.31 7.48 -1.53
C GLY A 103 11.47 6.97 -0.67
N THR A 104 11.46 7.32 0.62
CA THR A 104 12.50 6.88 1.58
C THR A 104 11.95 6.02 2.70
N GLY A 105 10.62 5.89 2.79
CA GLY A 105 9.97 4.97 3.74
C GLY A 105 10.23 3.51 3.37
N ASN A 106 10.07 3.18 2.09
CA ASN A 106 10.42 1.87 1.50
C ASN A 106 11.84 1.44 1.88
N MET A 107 12.82 2.33 1.77
CA MET A 107 14.23 2.05 2.10
C MET A 107 14.38 1.63 3.57
N LYS A 108 13.75 2.37 4.49
CA LYS A 108 13.79 2.10 5.93
C LYS A 108 13.15 0.75 6.27
N PHE A 109 12.00 0.45 5.67
CA PHE A 109 11.30 -0.80 5.87
C PHE A 109 12.12 -2.00 5.38
N ALA A 110 12.63 -1.96 4.15
CA ALA A 110 13.44 -3.05 3.61
C ALA A 110 14.75 -3.26 4.38
N LEU A 111 15.39 -2.16 4.83
CA LEU A 111 16.59 -2.24 5.68
C LEU A 111 16.29 -2.89 7.06
N ASN A 112 15.05 -2.81 7.54
CA ASN A 112 14.61 -3.45 8.78
C ASN A 112 13.96 -4.83 8.55
N GLY A 113 14.06 -5.38 7.34
CA GLY A 113 13.62 -6.74 7.03
C GLY A 113 12.16 -6.87 6.59
N ALA A 114 11.42 -5.77 6.47
CA ALA A 114 10.08 -5.82 5.88
C ALA A 114 10.19 -6.09 4.37
N LEU A 115 9.43 -7.08 3.86
CA LEU A 115 9.35 -7.30 2.42
C LEU A 115 8.46 -6.24 1.78
N THR A 116 8.79 -5.82 0.55
CA THR A 116 8.01 -4.78 -0.13
C THR A 116 6.99 -5.41 -1.08
N ILE A 117 5.75 -4.94 -0.99
CA ILE A 117 4.75 -5.05 -2.05
C ILE A 117 4.56 -3.66 -2.67
N GLY A 118 4.64 -3.56 -3.98
CA GLY A 118 4.64 -2.24 -4.61
C GLY A 118 4.64 -2.27 -6.13
N THR A 119 4.49 -1.09 -6.70
CA THR A 119 4.57 -0.84 -8.15
C THR A 119 6.01 -0.58 -8.60
N LEU A 120 6.27 -0.65 -9.91
CA LEU A 120 7.51 -0.14 -10.52
C LEU A 120 7.48 1.40 -10.58
N ASP A 121 7.73 2.04 -9.45
CA ASP A 121 7.71 3.50 -9.30
C ASP A 121 8.78 3.97 -8.30
N GLY A 122 9.35 5.15 -8.54
CA GLY A 122 10.39 5.74 -7.68
C GLY A 122 11.51 4.75 -7.30
N ALA A 123 11.89 4.77 -6.03
CA ALA A 123 12.97 3.95 -5.50
C ALA A 123 12.62 2.45 -5.41
N ASN A 124 11.36 2.04 -5.66
CA ASN A 124 11.03 0.62 -5.75
C ASN A 124 11.75 -0.05 -6.91
N VAL A 125 12.01 0.67 -8.01
CA VAL A 125 12.75 0.17 -9.17
C VAL A 125 14.18 -0.19 -8.75
N GLU A 126 14.90 0.78 -8.17
CA GLU A 126 16.27 0.59 -7.70
C GLU A 126 16.35 -0.46 -6.58
N MET A 127 15.37 -0.48 -5.66
CA MET A 127 15.32 -1.47 -4.59
C MET A 127 15.17 -2.88 -5.17
N ARG A 128 14.22 -3.08 -6.08
CA ARG A 128 13.96 -4.38 -6.72
C ARG A 128 15.18 -4.89 -7.48
N GLU A 129 15.90 -4.03 -8.18
CA GLU A 129 17.15 -4.40 -8.87
C GLU A 129 18.20 -4.94 -7.90
N ARG A 130 18.31 -4.35 -6.70
CA ARG A 130 19.32 -4.71 -5.71
C ARG A 130 18.95 -5.90 -4.86
N VAL A 131 17.72 -5.96 -4.36
CA VAL A 131 17.26 -7.09 -3.54
C VAL A 131 16.94 -8.31 -4.40
N GLY A 132 16.80 -8.13 -5.71
CA GLY A 132 16.43 -9.17 -6.67
C GLY A 132 14.91 -9.29 -6.82
N ALA A 133 14.46 -9.55 -8.06
CA ALA A 133 13.06 -9.66 -8.43
C ALA A 133 12.27 -10.64 -7.55
N ASP A 134 12.88 -11.75 -7.15
CA ASP A 134 12.23 -12.78 -6.32
C ASP A 134 11.94 -12.29 -4.90
N ASN A 135 12.64 -11.27 -4.41
CA ASN A 135 12.53 -10.79 -3.03
C ASN A 135 11.68 -9.50 -2.91
N PHE A 136 10.92 -9.19 -3.95
CA PHE A 136 10.02 -8.04 -4.06
C PHE A 136 8.68 -8.47 -4.67
N PHE A 137 7.57 -8.10 -4.04
CA PHE A 137 6.23 -8.41 -4.52
C PHE A 137 5.72 -7.32 -5.46
N LEU A 138 6.12 -7.40 -6.73
CA LEU A 138 5.70 -6.44 -7.76
C LEU A 138 4.26 -6.70 -8.22
N PHE A 139 3.45 -5.65 -8.33
CA PHE A 139 2.14 -5.69 -9.00
C PHE A 139 1.87 -4.38 -9.74
N GLY A 140 0.78 -4.38 -10.50
CA GLY A 140 0.16 -3.24 -11.14
C GLY A 140 0.81 -2.83 -12.45
N LEU A 141 0.16 -1.88 -13.10
CA LEU A 141 0.59 -1.27 -14.34
C LEU A 141 1.95 -0.58 -14.19
N LYS A 142 2.76 -0.66 -15.25
CA LYS A 142 3.97 0.16 -15.44
C LYS A 142 3.61 1.56 -15.89
N GLU A 143 4.53 2.50 -15.72
CA GLU A 143 4.29 3.92 -16.09
C GLU A 143 3.82 4.09 -17.54
N HIS A 144 4.42 3.38 -18.50
CA HIS A 144 4.03 3.48 -19.90
C HIS A 144 2.63 2.91 -20.15
N GLU A 145 2.25 1.82 -19.49
CA GLU A 145 0.92 1.22 -19.57
C GLU A 145 -0.14 2.16 -18.99
N VAL A 146 0.16 2.84 -17.87
CA VAL A 146 -0.70 3.89 -17.30
C VAL A 146 -0.90 5.04 -18.29
N LYS A 147 0.16 5.48 -18.99
CA LYS A 147 0.05 6.55 -20.01
C LYS A 147 -0.79 6.11 -21.19
N THR A 148 -0.57 4.91 -21.71
CA THR A 148 -1.31 4.34 -22.83
C THR A 148 -2.81 4.23 -22.50
N LEU A 149 -3.16 3.59 -21.37
CA LEU A 149 -4.56 3.45 -20.96
C LEU A 149 -5.27 4.80 -20.83
N LYS A 150 -4.60 5.82 -20.27
CA LYS A 150 -5.19 7.17 -20.19
C LYS A 150 -5.39 7.80 -21.57
N ALA A 151 -4.44 7.64 -22.47
CA ALA A 151 -4.52 8.18 -23.82
C ALA A 151 -5.63 7.50 -24.65
N GLU A 152 -5.89 6.22 -24.38
CA GLU A 152 -6.94 5.42 -25.04
C GLU A 152 -8.34 5.65 -24.44
N GLY A 153 -8.46 6.49 -23.42
CA GLY A 153 -9.74 6.79 -22.78
C GLY A 153 -10.14 5.78 -21.71
N TYR A 154 -9.21 5.47 -20.79
CA TYR A 154 -9.44 4.65 -19.59
C TYR A 154 -10.84 4.83 -18.99
N ASP A 155 -11.60 3.75 -18.99
CA ASP A 155 -12.90 3.64 -18.34
C ASP A 155 -12.76 2.76 -17.10
N PRO A 156 -12.81 3.30 -15.87
CA PRO A 156 -12.72 2.48 -14.68
C PRO A 156 -13.95 1.60 -14.46
N GLN A 157 -15.11 1.94 -15.04
CA GLN A 157 -16.33 1.16 -14.87
C GLN A 157 -16.20 -0.23 -15.50
N SER A 158 -15.48 -0.37 -16.63
CA SER A 158 -15.24 -1.69 -17.25
C SER A 158 -14.47 -2.63 -16.33
N TYR A 159 -13.45 -2.15 -15.62
CA TYR A 159 -12.69 -2.94 -14.64
C TYR A 159 -13.56 -3.37 -13.45
N ILE A 160 -14.51 -2.53 -13.05
CA ILE A 160 -15.49 -2.86 -12.00
C ILE A 160 -16.47 -3.92 -12.51
N ASP A 161 -16.87 -3.85 -13.77
CA ASP A 161 -17.79 -4.80 -14.39
C ASP A 161 -17.14 -6.16 -14.68
N GLU A 162 -15.82 -6.23 -14.82
CA GLU A 162 -15.07 -7.47 -15.02
C GLU A 162 -14.67 -8.17 -13.70
N SER A 163 -14.60 -7.42 -12.58
CA SER A 163 -14.18 -7.94 -11.28
C SER A 163 -15.34 -8.02 -10.28
N ASP A 164 -15.80 -9.24 -10.01
CA ASP A 164 -16.85 -9.49 -9.00
C ASP A 164 -16.42 -9.03 -7.60
N ASP A 165 -15.14 -9.14 -7.28
CA ASP A 165 -14.61 -8.69 -6.00
C ASP A 165 -14.56 -7.17 -5.91
N LEU A 166 -14.10 -6.47 -6.95
CA LEU A 166 -14.10 -5.01 -6.98
C LEU A 166 -15.53 -4.47 -6.92
N ARG A 167 -16.44 -5.04 -7.74
CA ARG A 167 -17.85 -4.65 -7.75
C ARG A 167 -18.47 -4.76 -6.37
N ALA A 168 -18.29 -5.88 -5.70
CA ALA A 168 -18.85 -6.08 -4.37
C ALA A 168 -18.25 -5.13 -3.31
N VAL A 169 -16.95 -4.82 -3.39
CA VAL A 169 -16.32 -3.82 -2.51
C VAL A 169 -16.95 -2.44 -2.74
N ILE A 170 -17.13 -2.02 -3.99
CA ILE A 170 -17.71 -0.71 -4.32
C ILE A 170 -19.18 -0.65 -3.87
N GLU A 171 -19.97 -1.69 -4.09
CA GLU A 171 -21.36 -1.77 -3.62
C GLU A 171 -21.48 -1.65 -2.09
N MET A 172 -20.55 -2.23 -1.32
CA MET A 172 -20.50 -2.04 0.13
C MET A 172 -20.28 -0.57 0.52
N ILE A 173 -19.52 0.19 -0.28
CA ILE A 173 -19.30 1.62 -0.06
C ILE A 173 -20.59 2.39 -0.38
N GLU A 174 -21.25 2.08 -1.50
CA GLU A 174 -22.45 2.76 -2.00
C GLU A 174 -23.69 2.56 -1.11
N THR A 175 -23.81 1.38 -0.50
CA THR A 175 -24.92 1.04 0.40
C THR A 175 -24.82 1.75 1.76
N GLY A 176 -23.70 2.40 2.05
CA GLY A 176 -23.45 3.07 3.33
C GLY A 176 -23.12 2.10 4.46
N PHE A 177 -22.67 0.88 4.15
CA PHE A 177 -22.31 -0.15 5.15
C PHE A 177 -21.31 0.38 6.18
N PHE A 178 -20.37 1.24 5.76
CA PHE A 178 -19.35 1.82 6.62
C PHE A 178 -19.75 3.11 7.35
N ALA A 179 -20.97 3.61 7.13
CA ALA A 179 -21.51 4.78 7.80
C ALA A 179 -23.05 4.65 7.91
N PRO A 180 -23.57 3.74 8.75
CA PRO A 180 -25.00 3.43 8.79
C PRO A 180 -25.89 4.65 9.10
N GLU A 181 -25.40 5.59 9.91
CA GLU A 181 -26.08 6.84 10.28
C GLU A 181 -25.99 7.94 9.21
N GLU A 182 -25.04 7.82 8.28
CA GLU A 182 -24.80 8.79 7.19
C GLU A 182 -24.45 8.02 5.92
N ARG A 183 -25.43 7.27 5.39
CA ARG A 183 -25.20 6.31 4.29
C ARG A 183 -24.58 6.92 3.04
N ASP A 184 -24.80 8.20 2.82
CA ASP A 184 -24.27 8.92 1.65
C ASP A 184 -22.84 9.45 1.84
N ARG A 185 -22.27 9.36 3.05
CA ARG A 185 -20.96 9.94 3.40
C ARG A 185 -19.84 9.52 2.45
N TYR A 186 -19.85 8.28 1.98
CA TYR A 186 -18.81 7.71 1.12
C TYR A 186 -19.23 7.49 -0.33
N LYS A 187 -20.46 7.85 -0.72
CA LYS A 187 -20.91 7.71 -2.12
C LYS A 187 -20.00 8.42 -3.11
N GLY A 188 -19.55 9.64 -2.77
CA GLY A 188 -18.60 10.38 -3.60
C GLY A 188 -17.26 9.67 -3.84
N ILE A 189 -16.84 8.73 -2.97
CA ILE A 189 -15.67 7.88 -3.22
C ILE A 189 -16.00 6.84 -4.29
N ALA A 190 -17.14 6.16 -4.17
CA ALA A 190 -17.60 5.17 -5.14
C ALA A 190 -17.83 5.81 -6.51
N ASP A 191 -18.53 6.95 -6.57
CA ASP A 191 -18.76 7.70 -7.80
C ASP A 191 -17.44 8.09 -8.47
N TRP A 192 -16.46 8.55 -7.70
CA TRP A 192 -15.13 8.91 -8.22
C TRP A 192 -14.36 7.70 -8.75
N LEU A 193 -14.49 6.53 -8.11
CA LEU A 193 -13.90 5.28 -8.58
C LEU A 193 -14.56 4.80 -9.88
N ARG A 194 -15.88 4.95 -10.02
CA ARG A 194 -16.62 4.56 -11.22
C ARG A 194 -16.44 5.47 -12.42
N THR A 195 -16.11 6.74 -12.18
CA THR A 195 -16.16 7.77 -13.26
C THR A 195 -14.82 8.37 -13.61
N GLN A 196 -13.88 8.49 -12.66
CA GLN A 196 -12.65 9.24 -12.89
C GLN A 196 -11.39 8.42 -12.66
N ASP A 197 -11.27 7.79 -11.50
CA ASP A 197 -10.11 7.02 -11.03
C ASP A 197 -8.75 7.40 -11.69
N PRO A 198 -8.29 8.66 -11.61
CA PRO A 198 -7.04 9.11 -12.24
C PRO A 198 -5.78 8.43 -11.72
N TYR A 199 -5.90 7.59 -10.69
CA TYR A 199 -4.79 6.91 -10.03
C TYR A 199 -4.82 5.39 -10.27
N MET A 200 -5.65 4.89 -11.19
CA MET A 200 -5.66 3.47 -11.59
C MET A 200 -5.88 2.53 -10.40
N LEU A 201 -6.80 2.89 -9.50
CA LEU A 201 -7.17 2.01 -8.39
C LEU A 201 -7.94 0.80 -8.91
N CYS A 202 -8.90 1.01 -9.82
CA CYS A 202 -9.72 -0.07 -10.36
C CYS A 202 -8.87 -1.00 -11.24
N ALA A 203 -8.03 -0.43 -12.11
CA ALA A 203 -7.14 -1.21 -12.98
C ALA A 203 -6.11 -2.08 -12.23
N ASP A 204 -5.54 -1.58 -11.12
CA ASP A 204 -4.54 -2.33 -10.34
C ASP A 204 -5.15 -3.24 -9.26
N PHE A 205 -6.47 -3.20 -9.03
CA PHE A 205 -7.09 -3.83 -7.86
C PHE A 205 -6.92 -5.35 -7.83
N ASP A 206 -7.25 -6.04 -8.93
CA ASP A 206 -7.20 -7.50 -8.96
C ASP A 206 -5.76 -8.02 -8.89
N ASP A 207 -4.82 -7.38 -9.60
CA ASP A 207 -3.40 -7.75 -9.54
C ASP A 207 -2.81 -7.48 -8.14
N TYR A 208 -3.25 -6.41 -7.48
CA TYR A 208 -2.88 -6.14 -6.09
C TYR A 208 -3.36 -7.24 -5.14
N ILE A 209 -4.61 -7.69 -5.26
CA ILE A 209 -5.15 -8.79 -4.43
C ILE A 209 -4.44 -10.11 -4.74
N ALA A 210 -4.23 -10.41 -6.02
CA ALA A 210 -3.49 -11.60 -6.44
C ALA A 210 -2.07 -11.59 -5.84
N ARG A 211 -1.39 -10.44 -5.86
CA ARG A 211 -0.07 -10.30 -5.25
C ARG A 211 -0.10 -10.42 -3.74
N GLN A 212 -1.13 -9.88 -3.08
CA GLN A 212 -1.34 -10.05 -1.64
C GLN A 212 -1.57 -11.52 -1.26
N ARG A 213 -2.15 -12.35 -2.13
CA ARG A 213 -2.24 -13.81 -1.94
C ARG A 213 -0.87 -14.47 -1.99
N ASP A 214 -0.01 -14.05 -2.91
CA ASP A 214 1.35 -14.58 -3.01
C ASP A 214 2.17 -14.22 -1.77
N VAL A 215 1.98 -13.02 -1.20
CA VAL A 215 2.54 -12.66 0.10
C VAL A 215 2.14 -13.68 1.17
N GLU A 216 0.87 -14.08 1.27
CA GLU A 216 0.43 -15.07 2.27
C GLU A 216 1.08 -16.44 2.06
N LYS A 217 1.16 -16.89 0.81
CA LYS A 217 1.81 -18.17 0.47
C LYS A 217 3.25 -18.18 0.96
N VAL A 218 4.00 -17.11 0.69
CA VAL A 218 5.40 -17.00 1.11
C VAL A 218 5.52 -16.81 2.63
N TYR A 219 4.61 -16.07 3.27
CA TYR A 219 4.63 -15.83 4.72
C TYR A 219 4.39 -17.10 5.56
N ARG A 220 3.71 -18.11 4.99
CA ARG A 220 3.52 -19.42 5.63
C ARG A 220 4.82 -20.21 5.69
N ASP A 221 5.68 -20.10 4.69
CA ASP A 221 7.04 -20.66 4.73
C ASP A 221 7.97 -19.70 5.48
N LYS A 222 8.07 -19.91 6.80
CA LYS A 222 8.88 -19.07 7.68
C LYS A 222 10.36 -19.02 7.29
N ARG A 223 10.91 -20.11 6.76
CA ARG A 223 12.33 -20.15 6.35
C ARG A 223 12.54 -19.36 5.08
N LEU A 224 11.64 -19.50 4.10
CA LEU A 224 11.69 -18.72 2.88
C LEU A 224 11.48 -17.23 3.17
N TRP A 225 10.47 -16.88 3.97
CA TRP A 225 10.22 -15.49 4.38
C TRP A 225 11.46 -14.87 5.03
N ALA A 226 12.03 -15.52 6.05
CA ALA A 226 13.23 -15.04 6.74
C ALA A 226 14.44 -14.89 5.79
N LYS A 227 14.62 -15.83 4.84
CA LYS A 227 15.67 -15.73 3.82
C LYS A 227 15.47 -14.48 2.96
N LYS A 228 14.25 -14.19 2.52
CA LYS A 228 13.94 -12.98 1.72
C LYS A 228 14.18 -11.71 2.52
N CYS A 229 13.81 -11.68 3.80
CA CYS A 229 14.07 -10.56 4.71
C CYS A 229 15.57 -10.30 4.83
N LEU A 230 16.37 -11.35 5.09
CA LEU A 230 17.82 -11.24 5.19
C LEU A 230 18.46 -10.72 3.90
N LEU A 231 17.99 -11.18 2.74
CA LEU A 231 18.46 -10.69 1.44
C LEU A 231 18.08 -9.23 1.19
N ASN A 232 16.92 -8.76 1.67
CA ASN A 232 16.60 -7.34 1.66
C ASN A 232 17.63 -6.58 2.52
N ILE A 233 17.74 -6.92 3.80
CA ILE A 233 18.67 -6.26 4.75
C ILE A 233 20.10 -6.17 4.17
N ALA A 234 20.63 -7.29 3.65
CA ALA A 234 21.99 -7.36 3.12
C ALA A 234 22.24 -6.49 1.87
N ASN A 235 21.20 -6.22 1.06
CA ASN A 235 21.34 -5.50 -0.21
C ASN A 235 20.87 -4.03 -0.14
N MET A 236 20.50 -3.53 1.03
CA MET A 236 20.02 -2.14 1.21
C MET A 236 21.14 -1.11 1.47
N GLY A 237 22.42 -1.51 1.52
CA GLY A 237 23.54 -0.61 1.81
C GLY A 237 23.68 0.57 0.84
N PHE A 238 23.26 0.41 -0.42
CA PHE A 238 23.26 1.49 -1.41
C PHE A 238 22.37 2.68 -0.99
N PHE A 239 21.33 2.44 -0.22
CA PHE A 239 20.37 3.46 0.20
C PHE A 239 20.80 4.23 1.46
N SER A 240 22.06 4.06 1.90
CA SER A 240 22.64 4.91 2.93
C SER A 240 22.72 6.37 2.46
N SER A 241 22.30 7.30 3.30
CA SER A 241 22.46 8.73 3.05
C SER A 241 23.92 9.14 2.91
N ASP A 242 24.87 8.42 3.52
CA ASP A 242 26.30 8.70 3.40
C ASP A 242 26.77 8.61 1.94
N ARG A 243 26.21 7.67 1.18
CA ARG A 243 26.47 7.52 -0.26
C ARG A 243 25.93 8.72 -1.03
N THR A 244 24.69 9.11 -0.77
CA THR A 244 24.08 10.30 -1.39
C THR A 244 24.86 11.58 -1.06
N ILE A 245 25.24 11.78 0.20
CA ILE A 245 26.03 12.96 0.61
C ILE A 245 27.40 12.98 -0.07
N ARG A 246 28.04 11.81 -0.26
CA ARG A 246 29.31 11.71 -0.99
C ARG A 246 29.15 12.09 -2.46
N GLU A 247 28.12 11.56 -3.15
CA GLU A 247 27.82 11.94 -4.54
C GLU A 247 27.54 13.45 -4.66
N TYR A 248 26.77 14.05 -3.75
CA TYR A 248 26.57 15.50 -3.74
C TYR A 248 27.85 16.29 -3.47
N ALA A 249 28.72 15.81 -2.57
CA ALA A 249 29.98 16.45 -2.25
C ALA A 249 30.95 16.45 -3.44
N ASP A 250 31.03 15.32 -4.14
CA ASP A 250 31.94 15.11 -5.27
C ASP A 250 31.42 15.77 -6.57
N ASP A 251 30.14 15.58 -6.91
CA ASP A 251 29.61 15.93 -8.24
C ASP A 251 29.01 17.34 -8.31
N ILE A 252 28.59 17.92 -7.18
CA ILE A 252 27.84 19.19 -7.15
C ILE A 252 28.55 20.23 -6.29
N TRP A 253 28.81 19.93 -5.02
CA TRP A 253 29.34 20.92 -4.08
C TRP A 253 30.85 21.13 -4.22
N ASN A 254 31.57 20.14 -4.77
CA ASN A 254 33.02 20.14 -4.92
C ASN A 254 33.75 20.39 -3.58
N VAL A 255 33.36 19.65 -2.54
CA VAL A 255 33.92 19.77 -1.18
C VAL A 255 34.64 18.49 -0.77
N VAL A 256 35.70 18.63 0.04
CA VAL A 256 36.48 17.49 0.57
C VAL A 256 36.35 17.39 2.09
N PRO A 257 36.44 16.18 2.69
CA PRO A 257 36.42 16.02 4.15
C PRO A 257 37.54 16.81 4.83
N ILE A 258 37.19 17.60 5.85
CA ILE A 258 38.16 18.28 6.71
C ILE A 258 38.33 17.46 7.98
N LYS A 259 39.55 16.98 8.23
CA LYS A 259 39.88 16.29 9.49
C LYS A 259 40.10 17.35 10.57
N VAL A 260 39.27 17.33 11.61
CA VAL A 260 39.38 18.20 12.80
C VAL A 260 40.13 17.47 13.90
#